data_AF-Q7VJW0-F1
#
_entry.id   AF-Q7VJW0-F1
#
_cell.length_a   1.000
_cell.length_b   1.000
_cell.length_c   1.000
_cell.angle_alpha   90.00
_cell.angle_beta   90.00
_cell.angle_gamma   90.00
#
_symmetry.space_group_name_H-M   'P 1'
#
loop_
_entity.id
_entity.type
_entity.pdbx_description
1 polymer ?
#
loop_
_entity_poly.entity_id
_entity_poly.type
_entity_poly.pdbx_seq_one_letter_code
_entity_poly.pdbx_strand_id
1 'polypeptide(L)'
;MQGDSQPFRAYILLLTTSSAFAAQRCLSSPLLACFEFSLNLVPTPKEYRSDCGLALFLEGGNTLQDEYLTRFLESINEILTQRHIKYEIKLI
;
A
#
# COMPACT_ATOMS: atom_id res chain seq x y z
N MET A 1 19.31 -2.35 22.90
CA MET A 1 18.70 -3.61 22.39
C MET A 1 17.95 -3.21 21.13
N GLN A 2 18.59 -3.31 19.96
CA GLN A 2 17.95 -3.05 18.67
C GLN A 2 17.02 -4.23 18.41
N GLY A 3 15.72 -4.02 18.61
CA GLY A 3 14.71 -4.94 18.10
C GLY A 3 14.74 -4.81 16.58
N ASP A 4 15.15 -5.88 15.91
CA ASP A 4 15.02 -6.05 14.46
C ASP A 4 13.52 -6.29 14.15
N SER A 5 12.72 -5.27 14.41
CA SER A 5 11.32 -5.21 14.05
C SER A 5 11.30 -4.95 12.55
N GLN A 6 11.23 -6.01 11.74
CA GLN A 6 11.19 -5.85 10.29
C GLN A 6 9.98 -4.99 9.90
N PRO A 7 10.18 -3.93 9.11
CA PRO A 7 9.08 -3.12 8.62
C PRO A 7 8.16 -3.98 7.75
N PHE A 8 6.86 -3.79 7.93
CA PHE A 8 5.85 -4.42 7.09
C PHE A 8 6.04 -3.98 5.64
N ARG A 9 5.98 -4.91 4.68
CA ARG A 9 6.08 -4.59 3.26
C ARG A 9 4.94 -5.22 2.48
N ALA A 10 4.42 -4.47 1.52
CA ALA A 10 3.38 -4.95 0.63
C ALA A 10 3.43 -4.26 -0.73
N TYR A 11 2.91 -4.96 -1.74
CA TYR A 11 2.56 -4.38 -3.03
C TYR A 11 1.06 -4.23 -3.15
N ILE A 12 0.61 -3.06 -3.59
CA ILE A 12 -0.76 -2.83 -4.05
C ILE A 12 -0.73 -2.93 -5.58
N LEU A 13 -1.20 -4.06 -6.07
CA LEU A 13 -1.36 -4.34 -7.50
C LEU A 13 -2.63 -3.66 -7.99
N LEU A 14 -2.50 -2.90 -9.07
CA LEU A 14 -3.59 -2.11 -9.63
C LEU A 14 -3.87 -2.58 -11.05
N LEU A 15 -5.11 -2.43 -11.52
CA LEU A 15 -5.49 -2.99 -12.82
C LEU A 15 -5.10 -2.07 -13.99
N THR A 16 -5.00 -0.76 -13.76
CA THR A 16 -4.65 0.22 -14.79
C THR A 16 -3.66 1.26 -14.28
N THR A 17 -2.89 1.85 -15.18
CA THR A 17 -1.97 2.95 -14.88
C THR A 17 -2.69 4.16 -14.25
N SER A 18 -3.89 4.48 -14.72
CA SER A 18 -4.72 5.55 -14.14
C SER A 18 -5.10 5.25 -12.69
N SER A 19 -5.47 3.99 -12.41
CA SER A 19 -5.73 3.52 -11.04
C SER A 19 -4.48 3.60 -10.16
N ALA A 20 -3.29 3.33 -10.72
CA ALA A 20 -2.01 3.46 -10.03
C ALA A 20 -1.76 4.88 -9.49
N PHE A 21 -1.88 5.88 -10.36
CA PHE A 21 -1.72 7.28 -9.96
C PHE A 21 -2.86 7.78 -9.05
N ALA A 22 -4.10 7.34 -9.29
CA ALA A 22 -5.23 7.71 -8.45
C ALA A 22 -5.08 7.16 -7.03
N ALA A 23 -4.71 5.89 -6.89
CA ALA A 23 -4.44 5.25 -5.61
C ALA A 23 -3.29 5.94 -4.89
N GLN A 24 -2.18 6.24 -5.59
CA GLN A 24 -1.05 6.96 -5.00
C GLN A 24 -1.50 8.28 -4.37
N ARG A 25 -2.25 9.11 -5.10
CA ARG A 25 -2.74 10.39 -4.57
C ARG A 25 -3.69 10.23 -3.39
N CYS A 26 -4.55 9.21 -3.42
CA CYS A 26 -5.51 8.97 -2.33
C CYS A 26 -4.80 8.49 -1.06
N LEU A 27 -3.79 7.62 -1.20
CA LEU A 27 -3.05 7.05 -0.08
C LEU A 27 -1.98 8.01 0.46
N SER A 28 -1.45 8.92 -0.37
CA SER A 28 -0.62 10.04 0.09
C SER A 28 -1.42 11.18 0.75
N SER A 29 -2.74 11.02 0.91
CA SER A 29 -3.60 11.98 1.58
C SER A 29 -3.31 12.05 3.09
N PRO A 30 -3.50 13.21 3.74
CA PRO A 30 -3.34 13.36 5.19
C PRO A 30 -4.24 12.42 6.03
N LEU A 31 -5.21 11.72 5.42
CA LEU A 31 -6.04 10.71 6.08
C LEU A 31 -5.22 9.57 6.70
N LEU A 32 -4.07 9.22 6.12
CA LEU A 32 -3.19 8.17 6.62
C LEU A 32 -1.99 8.74 7.40
N ALA A 33 -1.92 10.04 7.65
CA ALA A 33 -0.79 10.68 8.32
C ALA A 33 -0.59 10.22 9.78
N CYS A 34 -1.59 9.57 10.37
CA CYS A 34 -1.47 8.95 11.70
C CYS A 34 -0.63 7.67 11.69
N PHE A 35 -0.35 7.10 10.52
CA PHE A 35 0.44 5.90 10.35
C PHE A 35 1.83 6.27 9.81
N GLU A 36 2.86 5.66 10.36
CA GLU A 36 4.22 5.80 9.85
C GLU A 36 4.42 4.81 8.71
N PHE A 37 4.38 5.26 7.46
CA PHE A 37 4.62 4.42 6.29
C PHE A 37 5.22 5.24 5.14
N SER A 38 5.82 4.53 4.19
CA SER A 38 6.24 5.08 2.90
C SER A 38 5.46 4.41 1.78
N LEU A 39 5.19 5.18 0.72
CA LEU A 39 4.47 4.74 -0.45
C LEU A 39 5.22 5.17 -1.70
N ASN A 40 5.65 4.20 -2.50
CA ASN A 40 6.41 4.45 -3.73
C ASN A 40 5.74 3.79 -4.92
N LEU A 41 5.61 4.54 -6.01
CA LEU A 41 5.15 3.98 -7.28
C LEU A 41 6.32 3.25 -7.94
N VAL A 42 6.16 1.95 -8.17
CA VAL A 42 7.21 1.08 -8.71
C VAL A 42 6.69 0.28 -9.91
N PRO A 43 7.56 -0.27 -10.76
CA PRO A 43 7.16 -1.25 -11.75
C PRO A 43 6.54 -2.48 -11.07
N THR A 44 5.46 -3.02 -11.62
CA THR A 44 4.87 -4.27 -11.11
C THR A 44 5.92 -5.40 -11.18
N PRO A 45 6.22 -6.08 -10.08
CA PRO A 45 7.12 -7.23 -10.10
C PRO A 45 6.63 -8.32 -11.05
N LYS A 46 7.55 -8.92 -11.82
CA LYS A 46 7.23 -9.89 -12.88
C LYS A 46 6.51 -11.14 -12.39
N GLU A 47 6.67 -11.46 -11.11
CA GLU A 47 5.99 -12.57 -10.43
C GLU A 47 4.48 -12.34 -10.24
N TYR A 48 4.03 -11.08 -10.23
CA TYR A 48 2.63 -10.73 -10.10
C TYR A 48 2.01 -10.51 -11.48
N ARG A 49 0.97 -11.28 -11.81
CA ARG A 49 0.17 -11.06 -13.02
C ARG A 49 -0.72 -9.84 -12.83
N SER A 50 -0.22 -8.66 -13.23
CA SER A 50 -1.06 -7.49 -13.44
C SER A 50 -0.95 -7.01 -14.88
N ASP A 51 -2.10 -6.65 -15.47
CA ASP A 51 -2.16 -5.95 -16.75
C ASP A 51 -1.60 -4.52 -16.64
N CYS A 52 -1.47 -4.00 -15.41
CA CYS A 52 -0.79 -2.74 -15.14
C CYS A 52 0.70 -2.98 -14.94
N GLY A 53 1.52 -2.25 -15.69
CA GLY A 53 2.98 -2.22 -15.49
C GLY A 53 3.44 -1.51 -14.22
N LEU A 54 2.52 -0.98 -13.41
CA LEU A 54 2.81 -0.23 -12.18
C LEU A 54 2.06 -0.80 -10.96
N ALA A 55 2.76 -0.81 -9.84
CA ALA A 55 2.25 -1.15 -8.52
C ALA A 55 2.65 -0.07 -7.51
N LEU A 56 1.96 -0.03 -6.37
CA LEU A 56 2.44 0.76 -5.23
C LEU A 56 3.18 -0.16 -4.26
N PHE A 57 4.45 0.13 -4.03
CA PHE A 57 5.20 -0.45 -2.95
C PHE A 57 4.91 0.32 -1.66
N LEU A 58 4.51 -0.42 -0.65
CA LEU A 58 4.15 0.10 0.66
C LEU A 58 5.10 -0.51 1.68
N GLU A 59 5.73 0.36 2.48
CA GLU A 59 6.61 -0.05 3.57
C GLU A 59 6.15 0.66 4.85
N GLY A 60 5.66 -0.11 5.82
CA GLY A 60 5.28 0.39 7.14
C GLY A 60 6.50 0.61 8.03
N GLY A 61 6.50 1.66 8.83
CA GLY A 61 7.54 1.94 9.82
C GLY A 61 7.48 0.97 11.00
N ASN A 62 8.45 1.10 11.92
CA ASN A 62 8.60 0.21 13.07
C ASN A 62 7.41 0.25 14.05
N THR A 63 6.59 1.29 13.97
CA THR A 63 5.40 1.50 14.80
C THR A 63 4.15 0.80 14.26
N LEU A 64 4.20 0.31 13.02
CA LEU A 64 3.06 -0.21 12.28
C LEU A 64 2.99 -1.75 12.39
N GLN A 65 2.75 -2.23 13.61
CA GLN A 65 2.72 -3.66 13.97
C GLN A 65 1.37 -4.10 14.55
N ASP A 66 1.10 -5.41 14.48
CA ASP A 66 -0.08 -6.08 15.06
C ASP A 66 -1.42 -5.38 14.74
N GLU A 67 -2.11 -4.83 15.75
CA GLU A 67 -3.42 -4.20 15.63
C GLU A 67 -3.39 -2.94 14.75
N TYR A 68 -2.28 -2.20 14.74
CA TYR A 68 -2.12 -1.01 13.90
C TYR A 68 -2.03 -1.36 12.42
N LEU A 69 -1.39 -2.49 12.09
CA LEU A 69 -1.32 -2.97 10.71
C LEU A 69 -2.70 -3.33 10.17
N THR A 70 -3.51 -4.03 10.98
CA THR A 70 -4.87 -4.40 10.57
C THR A 70 -5.71 -3.16 10.27
N ARG A 71 -5.72 -2.18 11.19
CA ARG A 71 -6.44 -0.90 11.00
C ARG A 71 -5.93 -0.10 9.80
N PHE A 72 -4.63 -0.15 9.56
CA PHE A 72 -4.03 0.53 8.42
C PHE A 72 -4.48 -0.08 7.08
N LEU A 73 -4.45 -1.42 6.98
CA LEU A 73 -4.94 -2.13 5.79
C LEU A 73 -6.45 -1.91 5.57
N GLU A 74 -7.24 -1.89 6.64
CA GLU A 74 -8.67 -1.52 6.57
C GLU A 74 -8.85 -0.09 6.04
N SER A 75 -8.05 0.87 6.53
CA SER A 75 -8.10 2.25 6.07
C SER A 75 -7.74 2.37 4.58
N ILE A 76 -6.71 1.66 4.12
CA ILE A 76 -6.36 1.59 2.70
C ILE A 76 -7.54 1.02 1.89
N ASN A 77 -8.14 -0.07 2.38
CA ASN A 77 -9.25 -0.71 1.69
C ASN A 77 -10.45 0.22 1.56
N GLU A 78 -10.83 0.90 2.63
CA GLU A 78 -11.93 1.87 2.62
C GLU A 78 -11.68 3.01 1.63
N ILE A 79 -10.49 3.62 1.66
CA ILE A 79 -10.13 4.73 0.77
C ILE A 79 -10.19 4.31 -0.70
N LEU A 80 -9.60 3.17 -1.05
CA LEU A 80 -9.56 2.69 -2.42
C LEU A 80 -10.94 2.24 -2.91
N THR A 81 -11.73 1.60 -2.04
CA THR A 81 -13.10 1.17 -2.35
C THR A 81 -14.04 2.35 -2.55
N GLN A 82 -13.96 3.38 -1.69
CA GLN A 82 -14.74 4.62 -1.85
C GLN A 82 -14.46 5.34 -3.18
N ARG A 83 -13.26 5.17 -3.72
CA ARG A 83 -12.84 5.72 -5.02
C ARG A 83 -13.10 4.78 -6.19
N HIS A 84 -13.76 3.64 -5.95
CA HIS A 84 -14.01 2.58 -6.94
C HIS A 84 -12.73 2.09 -7.64
N ILE A 85 -11.60 2.13 -6.94
CA ILE A 85 -10.31 1.66 -7.46
C ILE A 85 -10.25 0.15 -7.23
N LYS A 86 -10.06 -0.62 -8.29
CA LYS A 86 -9.80 -2.06 -8.20
C LYS A 86 -8.33 -2.31 -7.90
N TYR A 87 -8.06 -3.06 -6.84
CA TYR A 87 -6.70 -3.33 -6.37
C TYR A 87 -6.62 -4.70 -5.70
N GLU A 88 -5.39 -5.21 -5.55
CA GLU A 88 -5.06 -6.41 -4.79
C GLU A 88 -3.81 -6.14 -3.94
N ILE A 89 -3.83 -6.48 -2.65
CA ILE A 89 -2.69 -6.29 -1.75
C ILE A 89 -1.93 -7.62 -1.62
N LYS A 90 -0.63 -7.59 -1.85
CA LYS A 90 0.30 -8.71 -1.68
C LYS A 90 1.34 -8.38 -0.62
N LEU A 91 1.33 -9.13 0.47
CA LEU A 91 2.34 -9.03 1.53
C LEU A 91 3.63 -9.72 1.09
N ILE A 92 4.78 -9.15 1.46
CA ILE A 92 6.12 -9.65 1.10
C ILE A 92 7.07 -9.67 2.29
#